data_AF-M0EK13-F1
#
_entry.id   AF-M0EK13-F1
#
_cell.length_a   1.000
_cell.length_b   1.000
_cell.length_c   1.000
_cell.angle_alpha   90.00
_cell.angle_beta   90.00
_cell.angle_gamma   90.00
#
_symmetry.space_group_name_H-M   'P 1'
#
loop_
_entity.id
_entity.type
_entity.pdbx_description
1 polymer ?
#
loop_
_entity_poly.entity_id
_entity_poly.type
_entity_poly.pdbx_seq_one_letter_code
_entity_poly.pdbx_strand_id
1 'polypeptide(L)'
;MSGYRLTTVETVRERGSWAFTAREGDADREVFLVPCADEPDGEATDPDRPVRAWVNRCTHEDQRLHREGVGAVTRGGSVVCPKHGSAFDACEGSCDNGEAAGTTLRSVDVEVRDGAVFLTDDDLSYLREGLSDEDDGGDEGPSSSSHLTF
;
A
#
# COMPACT_ATOMS: atom_id res chain seq x y z
N MET A 1 19.04 -4.12 -16.88
CA MET A 1 18.77 -3.84 -15.46
C MET A 1 18.12 -5.08 -14.88
N SER A 2 18.69 -5.68 -13.84
CA SER A 2 18.15 -6.90 -13.21
C SER A 2 17.45 -6.48 -11.92
N GLY A 3 16.12 -6.32 -11.96
CA GLY A 3 15.35 -6.04 -10.75
C GLY A 3 15.21 -7.26 -9.84
N TYR A 4 14.85 -7.06 -8.57
CA TYR A 4 14.54 -8.16 -7.66
C TYR A 4 13.11 -8.66 -7.93
N ARG A 5 12.92 -9.97 -8.13
CA ARG A 5 11.57 -10.52 -8.35
C ARG A 5 10.78 -10.55 -7.05
N LEU A 6 9.70 -9.78 -6.97
CA LEU A 6 8.84 -9.66 -5.79
C LEU A 6 7.79 -10.77 -5.74
N THR A 7 6.86 -10.75 -6.69
CA THR A 7 5.67 -11.60 -6.74
C THR A 7 5.12 -11.66 -8.17
N THR A 8 3.87 -12.07 -8.36
CA THR A 8 3.17 -12.06 -9.66
C THR A 8 2.01 -11.06 -9.67
N VAL A 9 1.66 -10.57 -10.85
CA VAL A 9 0.47 -9.72 -11.05
C VAL A 9 -0.80 -10.43 -10.58
N GLU A 10 -0.91 -11.74 -10.86
CA GLU A 10 -2.02 -12.59 -10.42
C GLU A 10 -2.15 -12.58 -8.89
N THR A 11 -1.07 -12.82 -8.16
CA THR A 11 -1.07 -12.78 -6.68
C THR A 11 -1.52 -11.43 -6.13
N VAL A 12 -1.08 -10.32 -6.73
CA VAL A 12 -1.50 -8.97 -6.30
C VAL A 12 -3.00 -8.76 -6.51
N ARG A 13 -3.56 -9.28 -7.61
CA ARG A 13 -5.01 -9.20 -7.90
C ARG A 13 -5.84 -10.06 -6.98
N GLU A 14 -5.45 -11.32 -6.80
CA GLU A 14 -6.15 -12.27 -5.94
C GLU A 14 -6.24 -11.78 -4.50
N ARG A 15 -5.15 -11.18 -3.99
CA ARG A 15 -5.11 -10.61 -2.63
C ARG A 15 -5.65 -9.18 -2.56
N GLY A 16 -5.89 -8.51 -3.68
CA GLY A 16 -6.22 -7.09 -3.76
C GLY A 16 -5.07 -6.14 -3.45
N SER A 17 -4.05 -6.59 -2.71
CA SER A 17 -2.77 -5.91 -2.51
C SER A 17 -1.73 -6.88 -1.95
N TRP A 18 -0.44 -6.54 -2.04
CA TRP A 18 0.66 -7.35 -1.52
C TRP A 18 1.77 -6.45 -0.97
N ALA A 19 2.27 -6.70 0.24
CA ALA A 19 3.26 -5.84 0.86
C ALA A 19 4.62 -6.51 1.04
N PHE A 20 5.65 -5.68 1.09
CA PHE A 20 7.02 -6.09 1.43
C PHE A 20 7.74 -4.98 2.19
N THR A 21 8.83 -5.37 2.81
CA THR A 21 9.80 -4.47 3.43
C THR A 21 11.07 -4.42 2.58
N ALA A 22 11.56 -3.22 2.33
CA ALA A 22 12.83 -2.94 1.66
C ALA A 22 13.70 -2.01 2.50
N ARG A 23 15.01 -2.04 2.26
CA ARG A 23 16.00 -1.13 2.84
C ARG A 23 16.18 0.06 1.91
N GLU A 24 16.11 1.27 2.47
CA GLU A 24 16.45 2.55 1.85
C GLU A 24 17.56 3.21 2.66
N GLY A 25 18.79 3.24 2.15
CA GLY A 25 19.95 3.66 2.94
C GLY A 25 20.05 2.81 4.22
N ASP A 26 19.92 3.44 5.38
CA ASP A 26 19.97 2.77 6.69
C ASP A 26 18.59 2.44 7.28
N ALA A 27 17.49 2.88 6.64
CA ALA A 27 16.13 2.76 7.16
C ALA A 27 15.32 1.68 6.41
N ASP A 28 14.44 1.00 7.13
CA ASP A 28 13.46 0.10 6.52
C ASP A 28 12.23 0.87 6.04
N ARG A 29 11.71 0.45 4.89
CA ARG A 29 10.54 1.01 4.21
C ARG A 29 9.56 -0.10 3.90
N GLU A 30 8.32 0.14 4.30
CA GLU A 30 7.20 -0.71 3.95
C GLU A 30 6.59 -0.21 2.65
N VAL A 31 6.38 -1.11 1.72
CA VAL A 31 5.85 -0.83 0.39
C VAL A 31 4.72 -1.81 0.12
N PHE A 32 3.67 -1.35 -0.52
CA PHE A 32 2.61 -2.23 -1.00
C PHE A 32 2.41 -2.10 -2.50
N LEU A 33 2.11 -3.23 -3.12
CA LEU A 33 1.65 -3.38 -4.48
C LEU A 33 0.13 -3.38 -4.49
N VAL A 34 -0.46 -2.68 -5.46
CA VAL A 34 -1.91 -2.62 -5.68
C VAL A 34 -2.21 -2.74 -7.18
N PRO A 35 -3.29 -3.46 -7.57
CA PRO A 35 -3.76 -3.41 -8.94
C PRO A 35 -4.22 -1.99 -9.28
N CYS A 36 -3.74 -1.46 -10.40
CA CYS A 36 -4.30 -0.25 -10.99
C CYS A 36 -5.45 -0.65 -11.93
N ALA A 37 -6.59 0.02 -11.84
CA ALA A 37 -7.69 -0.14 -12.77
C ALA A 37 -8.24 1.22 -13.17
N ASP A 38 -8.17 1.56 -14.45
CA ASP A 38 -8.77 2.79 -14.98
C ASP A 38 -10.31 2.79 -14.88
N GLU A 39 -10.93 1.61 -14.69
CA GLU A 39 -12.38 1.45 -14.60
C GLU A 39 -12.78 0.59 -13.37
N PRO A 40 -13.74 1.05 -12.53
CA PRO A 40 -14.11 0.40 -11.26
C PRO A 40 -14.80 -0.95 -11.42
N ASP A 41 -15.35 -1.26 -12.60
CA ASP A 41 -16.16 -2.45 -12.88
C ASP A 41 -15.70 -3.23 -14.14
N GLY A 42 -14.55 -2.86 -14.70
CA GLY A 42 -13.99 -3.56 -15.86
C GLY A 42 -13.43 -4.92 -15.45
N GLU A 43 -14.14 -5.99 -15.82
CA GLU A 43 -13.73 -7.39 -15.68
C GLU A 43 -12.23 -7.49 -15.97
N ALA A 44 -11.43 -7.85 -14.95
CA ALA A 44 -9.97 -7.76 -14.95
C ALA A 44 -9.36 -8.82 -15.89
N THR A 45 -9.56 -8.61 -17.19
CA THR A 45 -9.27 -9.60 -18.24
C THR A 45 -7.94 -9.33 -18.92
N ASP A 46 -7.34 -8.17 -18.67
CA ASP A 46 -6.02 -7.83 -19.18
C ASP A 46 -4.93 -8.40 -18.25
N PRO A 47 -4.19 -9.46 -18.63
CA PRO A 47 -3.09 -10.00 -17.82
C PRO A 47 -1.93 -9.01 -17.65
N ASP A 48 -1.82 -8.01 -18.53
CA ASP A 48 -0.80 -6.95 -18.48
C ASP A 48 -1.28 -5.73 -17.69
N ARG A 49 -2.51 -5.73 -17.16
CA ARG A 49 -3.01 -4.61 -16.33
C ARG A 49 -2.01 -4.29 -15.21
N PRO A 50 -1.59 -3.02 -15.12
CA PRO A 50 -0.43 -2.63 -14.35
C PRO A 50 -0.64 -2.80 -12.85
N VAL A 51 0.44 -3.17 -12.17
CA VAL A 51 0.58 -3.05 -10.72
C VAL A 51 1.33 -1.76 -10.43
N ARG A 52 0.93 -1.04 -9.38
CA ARG A 52 1.67 0.09 -8.83
C ARG A 52 2.21 -0.25 -7.46
N ALA A 53 3.33 0.38 -7.10
CA ALA A 53 3.95 0.24 -5.80
C ALA A 53 4.03 1.60 -5.11
N TRP A 54 3.65 1.62 -3.85
CA TRP A 54 3.60 2.84 -3.05
C TRP A 54 4.22 2.60 -1.67
N VAL A 55 4.91 3.60 -1.13
CA VAL A 55 5.31 3.57 0.29
C VAL A 55 4.04 3.49 1.15
N ASN A 56 4.04 2.57 2.11
CA ASN A 56 2.88 2.23 2.93
C ASN A 56 2.61 3.24 4.06
N ARG A 57 2.51 4.52 3.72
CA ARG A 57 2.21 5.61 4.65
C ARG A 57 1.30 6.65 4.00
N CYS A 58 0.24 7.01 4.71
CA CYS A 58 -0.59 8.14 4.35
C CYS A 58 0.25 9.44 4.40
N THR A 59 -0.02 10.35 3.48
CA THR A 59 0.66 11.64 3.39
C THR A 59 0.17 12.68 4.41
N HIS A 60 -0.98 12.43 5.05
CA HIS A 60 -1.52 13.28 6.11
C HIS A 60 -0.83 13.00 7.46
N GLU A 61 -0.81 11.73 7.88
CA GLU A 61 -0.18 11.25 9.12
C GLU A 61 0.48 9.90 8.85
N ASP A 62 1.41 9.47 9.71
CA ASP A 62 2.16 8.21 9.60
C ASP A 62 1.29 6.95 9.82
N GLN A 63 0.21 6.82 9.04
CA GLN A 63 -0.76 5.75 9.08
C GLN A 63 -0.50 4.78 7.94
N ARG A 64 -0.35 3.49 8.26
CA ARG A 64 -0.33 2.39 7.29
C ARG A 64 -1.63 2.35 6.46
N LEU A 65 -1.49 2.21 5.15
CA LEU A 65 -2.59 2.04 4.19
C LEU A 65 -2.91 0.55 3.95
N HIS A 66 -1.86 -0.26 3.85
CA HIS A 66 -1.89 -1.71 3.87
C HIS A 66 -1.58 -2.22 5.29
N ARG A 67 -2.38 -3.15 5.81
CA ARG A 67 -2.16 -3.80 7.11
C ARG A 67 -2.08 -5.31 6.93
N GLU A 68 -1.16 -5.96 7.66
CA GLU A 68 -1.07 -7.43 7.68
C GLU A 68 -2.44 -8.06 8.01
N GLY A 69 -2.77 -9.14 7.33
CA GLY A 69 -4.05 -9.85 7.48
C GLY A 69 -5.29 -9.14 6.91
N VAL A 70 -5.23 -7.83 6.63
CA VAL A 70 -6.36 -7.06 6.05
C VAL A 70 -6.08 -6.66 4.60
N GLY A 71 -4.83 -6.35 4.27
CA GLY A 71 -4.45 -5.72 3.01
C GLY A 71 -4.72 -4.22 2.99
N ALA A 72 -4.58 -3.62 1.81
CA ALA A 72 -5.02 -2.27 1.52
C ALA A 72 -6.53 -2.29 1.21
N VAL A 73 -7.28 -1.38 1.83
CA VAL A 73 -8.71 -1.21 1.52
C VAL A 73 -8.82 -0.42 0.23
N THR A 74 -9.47 -0.97 -0.78
CA THR A 74 -9.70 -0.29 -2.05
C THR A 74 -11.19 -0.03 -2.31
N ARG A 75 -11.50 1.09 -2.96
CA ARG A 75 -12.85 1.47 -3.37
C ARG A 75 -12.78 2.30 -4.64
N GLY A 76 -13.44 1.84 -5.71
CA GLY A 76 -13.56 2.60 -6.95
C GLY A 76 -12.22 2.95 -7.60
N GLY A 77 -11.24 2.05 -7.55
CA GLY A 77 -9.89 2.31 -8.07
C GLY A 77 -8.96 3.06 -7.12
N SER A 78 -9.42 3.47 -5.93
CA SER A 78 -8.59 4.18 -4.95
C SER A 78 -8.25 3.34 -3.72
N VAL A 79 -7.09 3.57 -3.11
CA VAL A 79 -6.67 3.05 -1.81
C VAL A 79 -7.17 3.99 -0.70
N VAL A 80 -7.96 3.48 0.23
CA VAL A 80 -8.58 4.26 1.30
C VAL A 80 -7.77 4.17 2.58
N CYS A 81 -7.35 5.33 3.10
CA CYS A 81 -6.73 5.42 4.42
C CYS A 81 -7.73 5.01 5.51
N PRO A 82 -7.42 4.02 6.36
CA PRO A 82 -8.38 3.47 7.32
C PRO A 82 -8.71 4.41 8.48
N LYS A 83 -7.92 5.48 8.68
CA LYS A 83 -8.07 6.40 9.81
C LYS A 83 -9.12 7.48 9.55
N HIS A 84 -8.93 8.28 8.50
CA HIS A 84 -9.78 9.43 8.18
C HIS A 84 -10.46 9.37 6.80
N GLY A 85 -10.23 8.31 6.02
CA GLY A 85 -10.95 8.07 4.77
C GLY A 85 -10.46 8.85 3.54
N SER A 86 -9.30 9.50 3.60
CA SER A 86 -8.61 9.99 2.39
C SER A 86 -8.41 8.83 1.42
N ALA A 87 -8.68 9.05 0.14
CA ALA A 87 -8.60 8.03 -0.90
C ALA A 87 -7.59 8.44 -1.97
N PHE A 88 -6.59 7.59 -2.17
CA PHE A 88 -5.51 7.80 -3.13
C PHE A 88 -5.79 6.98 -4.38
N ASP A 89 -5.74 7.59 -5.56
CA ASP A 89 -5.86 6.86 -6.81
C ASP A 89 -4.80 5.72 -6.88
N ALA A 90 -5.20 4.50 -7.21
CA ALA A 90 -4.26 3.37 -7.19
C ALA A 90 -3.24 3.42 -8.33
N CYS A 91 -3.56 4.10 -9.44
CA CYS A 91 -2.76 4.23 -10.64
C CYS A 91 -1.77 5.40 -10.56
N GLU A 92 -2.19 6.51 -9.97
CA GLU A 92 -1.48 7.80 -9.93
C GLU A 92 -1.01 8.18 -8.52
N GLY A 93 -1.63 7.65 -7.47
CA GLY A 93 -1.31 7.95 -6.07
C GLY A 93 -1.83 9.31 -5.59
N SER A 94 -2.49 10.11 -6.42
CA SER A 94 -3.07 11.42 -6.08
C SER A 94 -4.27 11.27 -5.14
N CYS A 95 -4.44 12.23 -4.24
CA CYS A 95 -5.58 12.29 -3.33
C CYS A 95 -6.33 13.61 -3.51
N ASP A 96 -7.61 13.53 -3.86
CA ASP A 96 -8.46 14.71 -4.07
C ASP A 96 -9.51 14.92 -2.96
N ASN A 97 -9.53 14.05 -1.95
CA ASN A 97 -10.49 14.10 -0.85
C ASN A 97 -9.84 13.99 0.54
N GLY A 98 -10.61 14.37 1.56
CA GLY A 98 -10.22 14.21 2.97
C GLY A 98 -9.01 15.05 3.36
N GLU A 99 -8.41 14.68 4.49
CA GLU A 99 -7.31 15.44 5.11
C GLU A 99 -5.98 15.35 4.34
N ALA A 100 -5.90 14.45 3.35
CA ALA A 100 -4.74 14.31 2.48
C ALA A 100 -4.93 14.95 1.10
N ALA A 101 -6.03 15.68 0.88
CA ALA A 101 -6.34 16.30 -0.40
C ALA A 101 -5.18 17.21 -0.89
N GLY A 102 -4.85 17.09 -2.19
CA GLY A 102 -3.76 17.84 -2.82
C GLY A 102 -2.36 17.23 -2.61
N THR A 103 -2.27 16.01 -2.08
CA THR A 103 -1.00 15.27 -1.94
C THR A 103 -0.97 14.02 -2.81
N THR A 104 0.21 13.42 -2.95
CA THR A 104 0.42 12.21 -3.76
C THR A 104 1.26 11.21 -2.98
N LEU A 105 0.89 9.93 -3.04
CA LEU A 105 1.70 8.85 -2.47
C LEU A 105 3.09 8.82 -3.09
N ARG A 106 4.09 8.45 -2.28
CA ARG A 106 5.44 8.24 -2.79
C ARG A 106 5.48 6.93 -3.59
N SER A 107 5.75 7.03 -4.88
CA SER A 107 5.91 5.89 -5.79
C SER A 107 7.18 5.11 -5.49
N VAL A 108 7.14 3.82 -5.78
CA VAL A 108 8.28 2.91 -5.84
C VAL A 108 8.34 2.31 -7.23
N ASP A 109 9.51 2.33 -7.86
CA ASP A 109 9.65 1.85 -9.23
C ASP A 109 9.59 0.31 -9.29
N VAL A 110 8.63 -0.19 -10.08
CA VAL A 110 8.44 -1.61 -10.37
C VAL A 110 8.21 -1.84 -11.86
N GLU A 111 8.65 -2.99 -12.37
CA GLU A 111 8.40 -3.41 -13.75
C GLU A 111 7.73 -4.79 -13.78
N VAL A 112 6.74 -4.94 -14.64
CA VAL A 112 6.11 -6.24 -14.93
C VAL A 112 6.79 -6.87 -16.15
N ARG A 113 7.27 -8.10 -16.01
CA ARG A 113 7.84 -8.91 -17.10
C ARG A 113 7.25 -10.30 -17.04
N ASP A 114 6.57 -10.73 -18.10
CA ASP A 114 5.95 -12.05 -18.20
C ASP A 114 5.06 -12.39 -16.98
N GLY A 115 4.26 -11.41 -16.53
CA GLY A 115 3.37 -11.55 -15.37
C GLY A 115 4.05 -11.53 -13.99
N ALA A 116 5.38 -11.49 -13.92
CA ALA A 116 6.12 -11.30 -12.68
C ALA A 116 6.42 -9.81 -12.42
N VAL A 117 6.29 -9.39 -11.16
CA VAL A 117 6.59 -8.03 -10.71
C VAL A 117 8.01 -7.98 -10.17
N PHE A 118 8.80 -7.01 -10.63
CA PHE A 118 10.17 -6.79 -10.21
C PHE A 118 10.31 -5.42 -9.57
N LEU A 119 10.99 -5.34 -8.42
CA LEU A 119 11.49 -4.08 -7.87
C LEU A 119 12.64 -3.60 -8.76
N THR A 120 12.48 -2.40 -9.30
CA THR A 120 13.47 -1.74 -10.18
C THR A 120 13.94 -0.39 -9.66
N ASP A 121 13.41 0.04 -8.52
CA ASP A 121 13.85 1.23 -7.80
C ASP A 121 15.27 1.05 -7.28
N ASP A 122 16.21 1.87 -7.77
CA ASP A 122 17.63 1.76 -7.45
C ASP A 122 17.95 2.21 -6.00
N ASP A 123 17.05 2.97 -5.35
CA ASP A 123 17.21 3.42 -3.97
C ASP A 123 16.77 2.36 -2.95
N LEU A 124 16.12 1.27 -3.41
CA LEU A 124 15.54 0.24 -2.56
C LEU A 124 16.16 -1.14 -2.77
N SER A 125 16.49 -1.80 -1.66
CA SER A 125 16.90 -3.21 -1.64
C SER A 125 15.86 -4.05 -0.93
N TYR A 126 15.25 -5.02 -1.62
CA TYR A 126 14.26 -5.92 -1.01
C TYR A 126 14.84 -6.66 0.20
N LEU A 127 14.05 -6.77 1.28
CA LEU A 127 14.41 -7.54 2.48
C LEU A 127 13.52 -8.76 2.67
N ARG A 128 12.19 -8.57 2.76
CA ARG A 128 11.23 -9.64 3.06
C ARG A 128 9.82 -9.30 2.60
N GLU A 129 8.99 -10.33 2.39
CA GLU A 129 7.54 -10.20 2.20
C GLU A 129 6.91 -9.77 3.53
N GLY A 130 5.86 -8.95 3.44
CA GLY A 130 5.11 -8.43 4.57
C GLY A 130 5.73 -7.20 5.23
N LEU A 131 5.01 -6.67 6.21
CA LEU A 131 5.35 -5.51 7.03
C LEU A 131 6.29 -5.86 8.19
N SER A 132 7.01 -4.87 8.72
CA SER A 132 7.82 -4.99 9.95
C SER A 132 6.95 -5.30 11.16
N ASP A 133 7.43 -6.21 12.01
CA ASP A 133 6.80 -6.60 13.29
C ASP A 133 6.74 -5.45 14.31
N GLU A 134 7.30 -4.28 13.99
CA GLU A 134 7.61 -3.18 14.93
C GLU A 134 6.52 -2.10 15.06
N ASP A 135 5.34 -2.27 14.45
CA ASP A 135 4.29 -1.23 14.47
C ASP A 135 2.90 -1.83 14.75
N ASP A 136 2.80 -2.51 15.90
CA ASP A 136 1.57 -2.64 16.69
C ASP A 136 1.45 -1.42 17.64
N GLY A 137 1.80 -0.23 17.14
CA GLY A 137 1.92 1.01 17.92
C GLY A 137 0.67 1.89 17.96
N GLY A 138 -0.52 1.34 17.70
CA GLY A 138 -1.74 2.13 17.57
C GLY A 138 -2.97 1.49 18.21
N ASP A 139 -3.03 1.49 19.54
CA ASP A 139 -4.15 2.03 20.35
C ASP A 139 -3.85 1.71 21.83
N GLU A 140 -3.14 2.60 22.55
CA GLU A 140 -3.40 2.76 23.98
C GLU A 140 -4.84 3.26 24.08
N GLY A 141 -5.79 2.32 24.01
CA GLY A 141 -7.20 2.64 24.12
C GLY A 141 -7.44 3.44 25.39
N PRO A 142 -8.37 4.41 25.39
CA PRO A 142 -8.66 5.16 26.59
C PRO A 142 -9.05 4.18 27.68
N SER A 143 -8.25 4.12 28.76
CA SER A 143 -8.60 3.40 29.98
C SER A 143 -9.97 3.90 30.41
N SER A 144 -10.97 3.06 30.19
CA SER A 144 -12.35 3.34 30.59
C SER A 144 -12.40 3.28 32.12
N SER A 145 -12.22 4.43 32.76
CA SER A 145 -12.61 4.60 34.16
C SER A 145 -13.86 5.46 34.23
N SER A 146 -14.99 4.84 33.92
CA SER A 146 -16.31 5.34 34.29
C SER A 146 -16.78 4.58 35.53
N HIS A 147 -16.32 4.99 36.70
CA HIS A 147 -16.96 4.64 37.97
C HIS A 147 -17.72 5.85 38.47
N LEU A 148 -18.96 6.02 37.99
CA LEU A 148 -19.98 6.80 38.69
C LEU A 148 -20.99 5.80 39.26
N THR A 149 -20.91 5.54 40.56
CA THR A 149 -21.99 4.90 41.31
C THR A 149 -22.91 5.98 41.87
N PHE A 150 -24.22 5.79 41.63
CA PHE A 150 -25.33 6.59 42.17
C PHE A 150 -25.56 6.32 43.66
#